data_AF-A0ABD3FVC5-F1
#
_entry.id   AF-A0ABD3FVC5-F1
#
_cell.length_a   1.000
_cell.length_b   1.000
_cell.length_c   1.000
_cell.angle_alpha   90.00
_cell.angle_beta   90.00
_cell.angle_gamma   90.00
#
_symmetry.space_group_name_H-M   'P 1'
#
loop_
_entity.id
_entity.type
_entity.pdbx_description
1 polymer ?
#
loop_
_entity_poly.entity_id
_entity_poly.type
_entity_poly.pdbx_seq_one_letter_code
_entity_poly.pdbx_strand_id
1 'polypeptide(L)' 'MRLLVRTASMGQLSAKQLKLELELSTSVRTIQRVLAGVDWLVYTKMDNTLPLSAEDKRAREA' A
#
# COMPACT_ATOMS: atom_id res chain seq x y z
N MET A 1 -15.31 -0.81 -0.55
CA MET A 1 -14.14 0.10 -0.76
C MET A 1 -13.07 -0.04 0.30
N ARG A 2 -13.40 -0.02 1.61
CA ARG A 2 -12.40 -0.14 2.69
C ARG A 2 -11.50 -1.37 2.57
N LEU A 3 -12.05 -2.53 2.19
CA LEU A 3 -11.29 -3.77 1.98
C LEU A 3 -10.21 -3.61 0.90
N LEU A 4 -10.57 -3.08 -0.28
CA LEU A 4 -9.65 -2.83 -1.40
C LEU A 4 -8.43 -1.99 -0.97
N VAL A 5 -8.67 -0.88 -0.28
CA VAL A 5 -7.60 0.01 0.19
C VAL A 5 -6.73 -0.69 1.24
N ARG A 6 -7.34 -1.43 2.16
CA ARG A 6 -6.61 -2.15 3.21
C ARG A 6 -5.70 -3.24 2.61
N THR A 7 -6.22 -4.05 1.69
CA THR A 7 -5.43 -5.08 0.99
C THR A 7 -4.32 -4.45 0.15
N ALA A 8 -4.60 -3.33 -0.53
CA ALA A 8 -3.61 -2.59 -1.30
C ALA A 8 -2.50 -1.95 -0.46
N SER A 9 -2.74 -1.75 0.84
CA SER A 9 -1.78 -1.18 1.78
C SER A 9 -0.94 -2.25 2.49
N MET A 10 -1.48 -3.46 2.67
CA MET A 10 -0.77 -4.56 3.33
C MET A 10 0.21 -5.29 2.40
N GLY A 11 0.01 -5.24 1.08
CA GLY A 11 0.88 -5.91 0.11
C GLY A 11 1.24 -5.00 -1.06
N GLN A 12 2.42 -5.23 -1.65
CA GLN A 12 2.81 -4.65 -2.95
C GLN A 12 2.02 -5.31 -4.10
N LEU A 13 0.69 -5.34 -3.99
CA LEU A 13 -0.18 -5.94 -4.98
C LEU A 13 -0.48 -4.91 -6.07
N SER A 14 -0.32 -5.33 -7.32
CA SER A 14 -0.78 -4.56 -8.48
C SER A 14 -2.31 -4.54 -8.53
N ALA A 15 -2.90 -3.54 -9.19
CA ALA A 15 -4.36 -3.45 -9.35
C ALA A 15 -4.99 -4.69 -10.01
N LYS A 16 -4.23 -5.42 -10.83
CA LYS A 16 -4.65 -6.67 -11.46
C LYS A 16 -4.67 -7.85 -10.47
N GLN A 17 -3.66 -7.93 -9.60
CA GLN A 17 -3.62 -8.94 -8.53
C GLN A 17 -4.72 -8.69 -7.49
N LEU A 18 -4.89 -7.43 -7.08
CA LEU A 18 -5.99 -7.01 -6.19
C LEU A 18 -7.37 -7.40 -6.73
N LYS A 19 -7.58 -7.31 -8.05
CA LYS A 19 -8.83 -7.75 -8.66
C LYS A 19 -9.07 -9.25 -8.48
N LEU A 20 -8.03 -10.06 -8.70
CA LEU A 20 -8.10 -11.51 -8.61
C LEU A 20 -8.28 -11.97 -7.16
N GLU A 21 -7.53 -11.38 -6.24
CA GLU A 21 -7.52 -11.75 -4.83
C GLU A 21 -8.81 -11.36 -4.09
N LEU A 22 -9.46 -10.28 -4.53
CA LEU A 22 -10.75 -9.83 -3.99
C LEU A 22 -11.94 -10.29 -4.84
N GLU A 23 -11.70 -11.13 -5.86
CA GLU A 23 -12.71 -11.65 -6.81
C GLU A 23 -13.65 -10.56 -7.35
N LEU A 24 -13.11 -9.36 -7.61
CA LEU A 24 -13.92 -8.21 -7.98
C LEU A 24 -14.35 -8.33 -9.45
N SER A 25 -15.66 -8.21 -9.70
CA SER A 25 -16.22 -8.13 -11.06
C SER A 25 -15.86 -6.83 -11.79
N THR A 26 -15.30 -5.85 -11.08
CA THR A 26 -15.00 -4.51 -11.62
C THR A 26 -13.78 -4.48 -12.54
N SER A 27 -13.68 -3.42 -13.34
CA SER A 27 -12.53 -3.21 -14.21
C SER A 27 -11.28 -2.83 -13.40
N VAL A 28 -10.10 -3.22 -13.90
CA VAL A 28 -8.81 -2.78 -13.32
C VAL A 28 -8.71 -1.26 -13.29
N ARG A 29 -9.27 -0.57 -14.30
CA ARG A 29 -9.31 0.89 -14.35
C ARG A 29 -10.12 1.51 -13.21
N THR A 30 -11.21 0.87 -12.81
CA THR A 30 -12.00 1.31 -11.64
C THR A 30 -11.19 1.21 -10.37
N ILE A 31 -10.47 0.10 -10.17
CA ILE A 31 -9.58 -0.10 -9.02
C ILE A 31 -8.46 0.95 -9.01
N GLN A 32 -7.84 1.21 -10.15
CA GLN A 32 -6.80 2.25 -10.27
C GLN A 32 -7.32 3.65 -9.92
N ARG A 33 -8.52 4.03 -10.38
CA ARG A 33 -9.11 5.35 -10.05
C ARG A 33 -9.39 5.48 -8.56
N VAL A 34 -9.86 4.41 -7.93
CA VAL A 34 -10.11 4.39 -6.48
C VAL A 34 -8.80 4.55 -5.72
N LEU A 35 -7.76 3.80 -6.09
CA LEU A 35 -6.45 3.88 -5.45
C LEU A 35 -5.74 5.22 -5.74
N ALA A 36 -5.97 5.83 -6.91
CA ALA A 36 -5.41 7.13 -7.25
C ALA A 36 -6.01 8.28 -6.42
N GLY A 37 -7.21 8.11 -5.86
CA GLY A 37 -7.78 9.06 -4.89
C GLY A 37 -7.27 8.84 -3.46
N VAL A 38 -6.36 7.89 -3.25
CA VAL A 38 -5.78 7.57 -1.94
C VAL A 38 -4.31 7.98 -1.96
N ASP A 39 -4.05 9.28 -1.83
CA ASP A 39 -2.71 9.88 -1.97
C ASP A 39 -1.67 9.26 -1.02
N TRP A 40 -2.08 8.93 0.20
CA TRP A 40 -1.18 8.30 1.19
C TRP A 40 -0.69 6.90 0.77
N LEU A 41 -1.42 6.23 -0.15
CA LEU A 41 -1.06 4.89 -0.61
C LEU A 41 0.19 4.90 -1.50
N VAL A 42 0.46 6.04 -2.15
CA VAL A 42 1.71 6.30 -2.88
C VAL A 42 2.88 6.36 -1.91
N TYR A 43 2.70 7.01 -0.74
CA TYR A 43 3.73 7.14 0.28
C TYR A 43 4.04 5.82 1.02
N THR A 44 3.06 4.92 1.18
CA THR A 44 3.31 3.57 1.74
C THR A 44 4.11 2.66 0.81
N LYS A 45 4.06 2.90 -0.51
CA LYS A 45 4.81 2.12 -1.52
C LYS A 45 6.18 2.68 -1.80
N MET A 46 6.39 3.96 -1.51
CA MET A 46 7.73 4.55 -1.51
C MET A 46 8.48 3.96 -0.33
N ASP A 47 9.65 3.40 -0.58
CA ASP A 47 10.60 2.89 0.42
C ASP A 47 11.14 4.11 1.22
N ASN A 48 10.27 4.70 2.04
CA ASN A 48 10.52 5.92 2.82
C ASN A 48 11.31 5.62 4.11
N THR A 49 12.00 4.49 4.16
CA THR A 49 12.98 4.21 5.19
C THR A 49 14.24 4.98 4.89
N LEU A 50 14.30 6.23 5.37
CA LEU A 50 15.59 6.81 5.74
C LEU A 50 16.30 5.78 6.63
N PRO A 51 17.58 5.45 6.36
CA PRO A 51 18.31 4.53 7.23
C PRO A 51 18.29 5.12 8.64
N LEU A 52 17.71 4.37 9.59
CA LEU A 52 17.64 4.77 10.98
C LEU A 52 19.04 5.18 11.45
N SER A 53 19.13 6.34 12.09
CA SER A 53 20.39 6.79 12.67
C SER A 53 20.83 5.80 13.75
N ALA A 54 22.13 5.80 14.06
CA ALA A 54 22.66 4.94 15.12
C ALA A 54 22.06 5.25 16.51
N GLU A 55 21.49 6.45 16.70
CA GLU A 55 20.75 6.84 17.91
C GLU A 55 19.34 6.25 17.92
N ASP A 56 18.61 6.34 16.80
CA ASP A 56 17.25 5.77 16.69
C ASP A 56 17.26 4.24 16.79
N LYS A 57 18.31 3.59 16.28
CA LYS A 57 18.50 2.13 16.45
C LYS A 57 18.69 1.76 17.92
N ARG A 58 19.56 2.49 18.64
CA ARG A 58 19.80 2.25 20.07
C ARG A 58 18.56 2.50 20.92
N ALA A 59 17.78 3.53 20.61
CA ALA A 59 16.53 3.83 21.31
C ALA A 59 15.44 2.74 21.12
N ARG A 60 15.55 1.90 20.10
CA ARG A 60 14.63 0.79 19.83
C ARG A 60 15.04 -0.53 20.48
N GLU A 61 16.31 -0.69 20.81
CA GLU A 61 16.89 -1.89 21.43
C GLU A 61 16.94 -1.81 22.97
N ALA A 62 16.63 -0.64 23.55
CA ALA A 62 16.54 -0.39 24.99
C ALA A 62 15.12 -0.66 25.54
#